data_AF-A0A1I3WL75-F1
#
_entry.id   AF-A0A1I3WL75-F1
#
_cell.length_a   1.000
_cell.length_b   1.000
_cell.length_c   1.000
_cell.angle_alpha   90.00
_cell.angle_beta   90.00
_cell.angle_gamma   90.00
#
_symmetry.space_group_name_H-M   'P 1'
#
loop_
_entity.id
_entity.type
_entity.pdbx_description
1 polymer ?
#
loop_
_entity_poly.entity_id
_entity_poly.type
_entity_poly.pdbx_seq_one_letter_code
_entity_poly.pdbx_strand_id
1 'polypeptide(L)'
;MTEPRRPDQPQQPDNNPQPTIPNQYSFLWLSAAIFLMVLWMQGANQPQQQEVAYSEFKEAVMAGQVEEVTLRQEEIIGQFTDSGASRFSSTGQTTSTHFVTLRPQTEDAQLLPMLEEQQVTIRGARSGRPWWQELILGVVPWILLLALLFWFWGNAQKRMAQGGGVLDFSRSKARRARKETSTTTLDDVAGIESAKREIGEVIDFLKSPDKYRRLGAIMPKGILLVGPPGTGKTLLARAIAGEAEVPFFSISASEFIEMFVGVGAARVRDMFKEARKEAPALIFIDELDAIGRSRGAGLGGGHDEREQTLNQILTEMDGFEEHENVLVLAATNRPDVLDTALLRPGRFDRKITLDRPHKEAREAILKVHVRKVPLASDVDLEAIAARTIGFSGADLHNLVNEAALTAAREGLSEVNEHCFELARDRITLGEERDAKLPPREREAVAYHECGHALMAYFMPNADPLNKVTIIPHGMAMGVTEQTPRDDHYTYTESYLKDRIKVMLGGRCAEKVIYGEVSTGAQNDLKEATALVRRMIGQWGMSDKIGPLGLNIGEEHVFLGREMGHPREFSEKMAELIDTEIQAQLLALEKATLEFLTDHRDQLEALARATLERETLSAGEIREILENSPASA
;
A
#
# COMPACT_ATOMS: atom_id res chain seq x y z
N MET A 1 32.94 -21.43 -60.92
CA MET A 1 31.55 -20.98 -61.04
C MET A 1 30.74 -21.84 -60.07
N THR A 2 30.84 -21.78 -58.73
CA THR A 2 30.77 -20.65 -57.77
C THR A 2 29.57 -19.74 -57.98
N GLU A 3 28.51 -19.96 -57.19
CA GLU A 3 27.77 -18.99 -56.35
C GLU A 3 26.44 -19.61 -55.81
N PRO A 4 25.81 -19.09 -54.74
CA PRO A 4 26.37 -18.75 -53.43
C PRO A 4 25.52 -19.30 -52.24
N ARG A 5 26.14 -19.34 -51.05
CA ARG A 5 25.50 -19.63 -49.75
C ARG A 5 24.58 -18.49 -49.31
N ARG A 6 23.39 -18.81 -48.78
CA ARG A 6 22.52 -17.88 -48.04
C ARG A 6 23.00 -17.75 -46.58
N PRO A 7 22.87 -16.57 -45.94
CA PRO A 7 23.38 -16.34 -44.58
C PRO A 7 22.41 -16.84 -43.49
N ASP A 8 23.03 -17.21 -42.38
CA ASP A 8 22.44 -17.78 -41.16
C ASP A 8 21.34 -16.90 -40.54
N GLN A 9 20.20 -17.53 -40.20
CA GLN A 9 19.23 -16.98 -39.25
C GLN A 9 19.67 -17.32 -37.82
N PRO A 10 19.68 -16.37 -36.86
CA PRO A 10 19.94 -16.70 -35.46
C PRO A 10 18.72 -17.42 -34.86
N GLN A 11 18.93 -18.64 -34.35
CA GLN A 11 17.97 -19.36 -33.52
C GLN A 11 17.74 -18.58 -32.21
N GLN A 12 16.47 -18.24 -31.92
CA GLN A 12 16.05 -17.79 -30.60
C GLN A 12 16.22 -18.93 -29.59
N PRO A 13 16.80 -18.70 -28.39
CA PRO A 13 16.78 -19.70 -27.34
C PRO A 13 15.40 -19.73 -26.67
N ASP A 14 14.70 -20.86 -26.77
CA ASP A 14 13.55 -21.20 -25.93
C ASP A 14 13.98 -21.18 -24.47
N ASN A 15 13.61 -20.12 -23.75
CA ASN A 15 13.92 -19.94 -22.35
C ASN A 15 12.63 -20.02 -21.54
N ASN A 16 12.09 -21.23 -21.40
CA ASN A 16 11.10 -21.53 -20.39
C ASN A 16 11.78 -22.38 -19.31
N PRO A 17 12.32 -21.78 -18.22
CA PRO A 17 12.92 -22.57 -17.17
C PRO A 17 11.80 -23.33 -16.44
N GLN A 18 11.71 -24.64 -16.71
CA GLN A 18 10.99 -25.54 -15.81
C GLN A 18 11.57 -25.33 -14.40
N PRO A 19 10.74 -25.16 -13.36
CA PRO A 19 11.23 -25.01 -12.01
C PRO A 19 11.89 -26.32 -11.59
N THR A 20 13.20 -26.41 -11.78
CA THR A 20 14.01 -27.48 -11.23
C THR A 20 14.13 -27.19 -9.75
N ILE A 21 13.38 -27.94 -8.95
CA ILE A 21 13.50 -27.91 -7.50
C ILE A 21 14.98 -28.21 -7.19
N PRO A 22 15.70 -27.31 -6.50
CA PRO A 22 17.10 -27.53 -6.15
C PRO A 22 17.23 -28.92 -5.50
N ASN A 23 18.20 -29.73 -5.93
CA ASN A 23 18.42 -31.12 -5.46
C ASN A 23 18.53 -31.29 -3.93
N GLN A 24 18.64 -30.18 -3.19
CA GLN A 24 18.61 -30.10 -1.73
C GLN A 24 17.20 -30.21 -1.13
N TYR A 25 16.14 -29.82 -1.86
CA TYR A 25 14.75 -29.87 -1.38
C TYR A 25 13.97 -31.10 -1.86
N SER A 26 14.45 -31.80 -2.89
CA SER A 26 13.84 -33.04 -3.39
C SER A 26 13.72 -34.12 -2.29
N PHE A 27 14.63 -34.09 -1.32
CA PHE A 27 14.60 -34.95 -0.13
C PHE A 27 13.42 -34.66 0.81
N LEU A 28 13.14 -33.38 1.09
CA LEU A 28 12.01 -33.00 1.95
C LEU A 28 10.69 -33.44 1.32
N TRP A 29 10.56 -33.25 0.01
CA TRP A 29 9.39 -33.70 -0.74
C TRP A 29 9.22 -35.23 -0.76
N LEU A 30 10.31 -36.00 -0.91
CA LEU A 30 10.26 -37.46 -0.84
C LEU A 30 9.86 -37.94 0.57
N SER A 31 10.43 -37.33 1.61
CA SER A 31 10.12 -37.68 3.00
C SER A 31 8.67 -37.33 3.37
N ALA A 32 8.17 -36.17 2.90
CA ALA A 32 6.78 -35.77 3.06
C ALA A 32 5.82 -36.70 2.29
N ALA A 33 6.19 -37.14 1.09
CA ALA A 33 5.38 -38.08 0.30
C ALA A 33 5.26 -39.45 0.99
N ILE A 34 6.36 -39.99 1.54
CA ILE A 34 6.33 -41.25 2.31
C ILE A 34 5.50 -41.09 3.58
N PHE A 35 5.65 -39.96 4.28
CA PHE A 35 4.85 -39.67 5.49
C PHE A 35 3.35 -39.56 5.19
N LEU A 36 2.98 -38.86 4.12
CA LEU A 36 1.59 -38.76 3.65
C LEU A 36 1.02 -40.11 3.22
N MET A 37 1.82 -40.96 2.56
CA MET A 37 1.42 -42.32 2.19
C MET A 37 1.13 -43.19 3.42
N VAL A 38 1.95 -43.08 4.47
CA VAL A 38 1.75 -43.79 5.74
C VAL A 38 0.48 -43.30 6.46
N LEU A 39 0.24 -41.99 6.49
CA LEU A 39 -1.00 -41.43 7.05
C LEU A 39 -2.24 -41.89 6.28
N TRP A 40 -2.16 -41.92 4.94
CA TRP A 40 -3.26 -42.38 4.10
C TRP A 40 -3.58 -43.87 4.32
N MET A 41 -2.55 -44.71 4.47
CA MET A 41 -2.74 -46.13 4.80
C MET A 41 -3.38 -46.36 6.18
N GLN A 42 -3.20 -45.46 7.15
CA GLN A 42 -3.84 -45.55 8.46
C GLN A 42 -5.34 -45.19 8.41
N GLY A 43 -5.74 -44.26 7.53
CA GLY A 43 -7.15 -43.83 7.40
C GLY A 43 -8.04 -44.74 6.54
N ALA A 44 -7.46 -45.53 5.62
CA ALA A 44 -8.22 -46.25 4.61
C ALA A 44 -8.97 -47.52 5.09
N ASN A 45 -8.83 -47.92 6.37
CA ASN A 45 -9.26 -49.24 6.84
C ASN A 45 -10.33 -49.22 7.97
N GLN A 46 -11.07 -48.12 8.15
CA GLN A 46 -12.21 -48.08 9.07
C GLN A 46 -13.53 -48.33 8.30
N PRO A 47 -14.28 -49.42 8.58
CA PRO A 47 -15.62 -49.58 8.03
C PRO A 47 -16.54 -48.47 8.55
N GLN A 48 -17.38 -47.89 7.70
CA GLN A 48 -18.38 -46.88 8.09
C GLN A 48 -19.36 -47.50 9.10
N GLN A 49 -19.17 -47.20 10.38
CA GLN A 49 -20.08 -47.58 11.45
C GLN A 49 -20.92 -46.37 11.84
N GLN A 50 -22.21 -46.58 12.08
CA GLN A 50 -23.09 -45.49 12.51
C GLN A 50 -22.98 -45.29 14.02
N GLU A 51 -22.64 -44.09 14.47
CA GLU A 51 -22.66 -43.76 15.90
C GLU A 51 -24.10 -43.53 16.37
N VAL A 52 -24.50 -44.24 17.42
CA VAL A 52 -25.83 -44.15 18.04
C VAL A 52 -25.65 -43.77 19.50
N ALA A 53 -26.47 -42.83 19.99
CA ALA A 53 -26.40 -42.43 21.39
C ALA A 53 -26.84 -43.59 22.31
N TYR A 54 -26.21 -43.72 23.48
CA TYR A 54 -26.48 -44.83 24.40
C TYR A 54 -27.95 -44.95 24.84
N SER A 55 -28.64 -43.81 25.00
CA SER A 55 -30.08 -43.76 25.27
C SER A 55 -30.91 -44.28 24.11
N GLU A 56 -30.56 -43.89 22.88
CA GLU A 56 -31.25 -44.33 21.66
C GLU A 56 -31.02 -45.82 21.41
N PHE A 57 -29.83 -46.32 21.72
CA PHE A 57 -29.52 -47.75 21.70
C PHE A 57 -30.43 -48.52 22.66
N LYS A 58 -30.62 -48.04 23.91
CA LYS A 58 -31.55 -48.69 24.86
C LYS A 58 -32.98 -48.71 24.34
N GLU A 59 -33.45 -47.62 23.74
CA GLU A 59 -34.76 -47.57 23.09
C GLU A 59 -34.87 -48.57 21.94
N ALA A 60 -33.83 -48.67 21.10
CA ALA A 60 -33.78 -49.62 20.00
C ALA A 60 -33.80 -51.07 20.49
N VAL A 61 -33.13 -51.38 21.61
CA VAL A 61 -33.19 -52.70 22.26
C VAL A 61 -34.60 -52.99 22.76
N MET A 62 -35.24 -52.07 23.48
CA MET A 62 -36.63 -52.24 23.98
C MET A 62 -37.64 -52.41 22.83
N ALA A 63 -37.38 -51.80 21.68
CA ALA A 63 -38.22 -51.90 20.49
C ALA A 63 -37.96 -53.17 19.65
N GLY A 64 -37.06 -54.07 20.07
CA GLY A 64 -36.70 -55.29 19.32
C GLY A 64 -35.96 -55.01 18.00
N GLN A 65 -35.27 -53.87 17.90
CA GLN A 65 -34.64 -53.39 16.66
C GLN A 65 -33.16 -53.81 16.54
N VAL A 66 -32.63 -54.57 17.50
CA VAL A 66 -31.22 -54.99 17.59
C VAL A 66 -31.13 -56.51 17.54
N GLU A 67 -30.28 -57.05 16.66
CA GLU A 67 -30.12 -58.49 16.43
C GLU A 67 -28.95 -59.08 17.23
N GLU A 68 -27.79 -58.43 17.15
CA GLU A 68 -26.55 -58.87 17.78
C GLU A 68 -25.83 -57.71 18.43
N VAL A 69 -25.25 -57.94 19.62
CA VAL A 69 -24.42 -56.96 20.32
C VAL A 69 -23.11 -57.60 20.75
N THR A 70 -22.01 -56.97 20.36
CA THR A 70 -20.66 -57.25 20.84
C THR A 70 -20.27 -56.22 21.90
N LEU A 71 -20.14 -56.66 23.14
CA LEU A 71 -19.73 -55.81 24.26
C LEU A 71 -18.19 -55.73 24.32
N ARG A 72 -17.63 -54.52 24.18
CA ARG A 72 -16.22 -54.19 24.48
C ARG A 72 -16.16 -53.33 25.75
N GLN A 73 -14.96 -53.01 26.23
CA GLN A 73 -14.78 -52.29 27.50
C GLN A 73 -15.39 -50.88 27.51
N GLU A 74 -15.22 -50.13 26.42
CA GLU A 74 -15.65 -48.72 26.33
C GLU A 74 -16.73 -48.49 25.25
N GLU A 75 -16.90 -49.46 24.34
CA GLU A 75 -17.81 -49.37 23.21
C GLU A 75 -18.66 -50.63 23.09
N ILE A 76 -19.86 -50.47 22.57
CA ILE A 76 -20.78 -51.55 22.24
C ILE A 76 -20.97 -51.48 20.73
N ILE A 77 -20.60 -52.54 20.04
CA ILE A 77 -20.75 -52.66 18.59
C ILE A 77 -21.90 -53.63 18.34
N GLY A 78 -22.91 -53.22 17.60
CA GLY A 78 -24.06 -54.09 17.33
C GLY A 78 -24.52 -54.08 15.89
N GLN A 79 -25.43 -54.99 15.59
CA GLN A 79 -26.11 -55.12 14.32
C GLN A 79 -27.60 -54.90 14.53
N PHE A 80 -28.19 -54.02 13.71
CA PHE A 80 -29.64 -53.81 13.71
C PHE A 80 -30.36 -54.92 12.95
N THR A 81 -31.61 -55.17 13.31
CA THR A 81 -32.55 -55.92 12.45
C THR A 81 -32.96 -55.04 11.26
N ASP A 82 -33.59 -55.63 10.23
CA ASP A 82 -34.04 -54.88 9.03
C ASP A 82 -34.93 -53.66 9.37
N SER A 83 -35.73 -53.74 10.43
CA SER A 83 -36.57 -52.65 10.93
C SER A 83 -35.78 -51.57 11.68
N GLY A 84 -34.67 -51.92 12.34
CA GLY A 84 -33.76 -50.97 12.98
C GLY A 84 -32.90 -50.23 11.95
N ALA A 85 -32.32 -50.96 10.99
CA ALA A 85 -31.47 -50.38 9.96
C ALA A 85 -32.21 -49.31 9.13
N SER A 86 -33.50 -49.50 8.87
CA SER A 86 -34.34 -48.51 8.16
C SER A 86 -34.70 -47.29 9.00
N ARG A 87 -34.84 -47.41 10.33
CA ARG A 87 -35.09 -46.27 11.23
C ARG A 87 -33.87 -45.36 11.36
N PHE A 88 -32.68 -45.96 11.46
CA PHE A 88 -31.45 -45.21 11.68
C PHE A 88 -30.74 -44.83 10.37
N SER A 89 -31.16 -45.35 9.22
CA SER A 89 -30.67 -44.89 7.92
C SER A 89 -31.11 -43.45 7.64
N SER A 90 -30.14 -42.51 7.66
CA SER A 90 -30.38 -41.11 7.30
C SER A 90 -30.62 -40.99 5.79
N THR A 91 -31.55 -40.10 5.41
CA THR A 91 -32.00 -39.95 4.02
C THR A 91 -30.82 -39.57 3.10
N GLY A 92 -30.33 -40.54 2.32
CA GLY A 92 -29.25 -40.34 1.34
C GLY A 92 -27.91 -41.02 1.65
N GLN A 93 -27.80 -41.82 2.71
CA GLN A 93 -26.64 -42.70 2.94
C GLN A 93 -27.02 -44.18 2.91
N THR A 94 -26.08 -45.04 2.52
CA THR A 94 -26.24 -46.50 2.48
C THR A 94 -26.66 -47.02 3.86
N THR A 95 -27.66 -47.91 3.88
CA THR A 95 -28.16 -48.56 5.10
C THR A 95 -27.02 -49.30 5.81
N SER A 96 -26.44 -48.68 6.84
CA SER A 96 -25.43 -49.33 7.66
C SER A 96 -26.13 -50.30 8.62
N THR A 97 -25.88 -51.60 8.44
CA THR A 97 -26.39 -52.65 9.33
C THR A 97 -25.70 -52.65 10.69
N HIS A 98 -24.55 -51.97 10.82
CA HIS A 98 -23.73 -51.93 12.02
C HIS A 98 -23.73 -50.56 12.69
N PHE A 99 -23.84 -50.57 14.02
CA PHE A 99 -23.75 -49.38 14.85
C PHE A 99 -22.68 -49.52 15.93
N VAL A 100 -22.21 -48.37 16.42
CA VAL A 100 -21.38 -48.26 17.62
C VAL A 100 -22.03 -47.29 18.58
N THR A 101 -22.12 -47.68 19.86
CA THR A 101 -22.48 -46.78 20.95
C THR A 101 -21.42 -46.81 22.03
N LEU A 102 -21.08 -45.65 22.57
CA LEU A 102 -20.18 -45.53 23.70
C LEU A 102 -20.92 -45.91 24.99
N ARG A 103 -20.31 -46.76 25.81
CA ARG A 103 -20.89 -47.15 27.10
C ARG A 103 -20.52 -46.08 28.15
N PRO A 104 -21.49 -45.53 28.91
CA PRO A 104 -21.17 -44.65 30.03
C PRO A 104 -20.27 -45.38 31.03
N GLN A 105 -19.33 -44.66 31.66
CA GLN A 105 -18.39 -45.25 32.63
C GLN A 105 -19.07 -45.75 33.92
N THR A 106 -20.36 -45.46 34.11
CA THR A 106 -21.17 -46.01 35.21
C THR A 106 -21.71 -47.39 34.81
N GLU A 107 -21.49 -48.42 35.64
CA GLU A 107 -22.06 -49.74 35.38
C GLU A 107 -23.59 -49.70 35.38
N ASP A 108 -24.18 -49.88 34.20
CA ASP A 108 -25.62 -50.05 34.07
C ASP A 108 -26.02 -51.51 34.33
N ALA A 109 -26.50 -51.77 35.55
CA ALA A 109 -26.95 -53.09 35.99
C ALA A 109 -28.21 -53.59 35.25
N GLN A 110 -28.93 -52.73 34.53
CA GLN A 110 -30.17 -53.10 33.82
C GLN A 110 -29.91 -53.56 32.38
N LEU A 111 -28.74 -53.28 31.81
CA LEU A 111 -28.47 -53.53 30.39
C LEU A 111 -28.47 -55.03 30.01
N LEU A 112 -27.80 -55.87 30.81
CA LEU A 112 -27.72 -57.32 30.53
C LEU A 112 -29.09 -58.00 30.64
N PRO A 113 -29.90 -57.77 31.70
CA PRO A 113 -31.27 -58.26 31.75
C PRO A 113 -32.14 -57.83 30.55
N MET A 114 -32.01 -56.57 30.10
CA MET A 114 -32.78 -56.05 28.96
C MET A 114 -32.42 -56.75 27.63
N LEU A 115 -31.13 -57.04 27.41
CA LEU A 115 -30.67 -57.75 26.21
C LEU A 115 -31.12 -59.22 26.22
N GLU A 116 -31.15 -59.85 27.38
CA GLU A 116 -31.65 -61.22 27.56
C GLU A 116 -33.17 -61.32 27.36
N GLU A 117 -33.94 -60.35 27.88
CA GLU A 117 -35.41 -60.29 27.74
C GLU A 117 -35.84 -60.16 26.27
N GLN A 118 -35.09 -59.42 25.46
CA GLN A 118 -35.36 -59.19 24.04
C GLN A 118 -34.65 -60.21 23.11
N GLN A 119 -34.06 -61.28 23.66
CA GLN A 119 -33.38 -62.36 22.93
C GLN A 119 -32.25 -61.89 21.98
N VAL A 120 -31.52 -60.83 22.35
CA VAL A 120 -30.40 -60.31 21.54
C VAL A 120 -29.17 -61.20 21.70
N THR A 121 -28.47 -61.51 20.61
CA THR A 121 -27.25 -62.34 20.67
C THR A 121 -26.07 -61.54 21.25
N ILE A 122 -25.52 -61.97 22.40
CA ILE A 122 -24.41 -61.26 23.07
C ILE A 122 -23.07 -61.94 22.74
N ARG A 123 -22.13 -61.21 22.12
CA ARG A 123 -20.73 -61.64 21.91
C ARG A 123 -19.77 -60.82 22.77
N GLY A 124 -18.76 -61.48 23.32
CA GLY A 124 -17.64 -60.80 23.99
C GLY A 124 -16.43 -60.73 23.06
N ALA A 125 -15.85 -59.55 22.85
CA ALA A 125 -14.61 -59.38 22.10
C ALA A 125 -13.49 -58.83 22.98
N ARG A 126 -12.26 -59.32 22.82
CA ARG A 126 -11.07 -58.73 23.45
C ARG A 126 -10.71 -57.46 22.66
N SER A 127 -10.87 -56.30 23.29
CA SER A 127 -10.53 -55.00 22.71
C SER A 127 -9.01 -54.77 22.76
N GLY A 128 -8.44 -54.34 21.62
CA GLY A 128 -7.07 -53.81 21.51
C GLY A 128 -6.09 -54.67 20.69
N ARG A 129 -5.38 -54.04 19.74
CA ARG A 129 -4.13 -54.62 19.23
C ARG A 129 -3.13 -54.69 20.40
N PRO A 130 -2.25 -55.70 20.48
CA PRO A 130 -1.24 -55.73 21.52
C PRO A 130 -0.44 -54.42 21.53
N TRP A 131 -0.20 -53.84 22.71
CA TRP A 131 0.51 -52.55 22.87
C TRP A 131 1.84 -52.47 22.09
N TRP A 132 2.53 -53.59 21.92
CA TRP A 132 3.77 -53.66 21.15
C TRP A 132 3.56 -53.46 19.64
N GLN A 133 2.40 -53.85 19.09
CA GLN A 133 2.05 -53.58 17.69
C GLN A 133 1.76 -52.09 17.47
N GLU A 134 1.05 -51.45 18.40
CA GLU A 134 0.81 -49.99 18.35
C GLU A 134 2.10 -49.20 18.49
N LEU A 135 3.00 -49.63 19.38
CA LEU A 135 4.33 -49.03 19.53
C LEU A 135 5.17 -49.15 18.24
N ILE A 136 5.18 -50.33 17.61
CA ILE A 136 5.96 -50.53 16.37
C ILE A 136 5.41 -49.67 15.23
N LEU A 137 4.09 -49.69 14.99
CA LEU A 137 3.47 -48.89 13.93
C LEU A 137 3.57 -47.38 14.18
N GLY A 138 3.57 -46.96 15.45
CA GLY A 138 3.73 -45.56 15.83
C GLY A 138 5.17 -45.07 15.75
N VAL A 139 6.14 -45.85 16.21
CA VAL A 139 7.52 -45.39 16.46
C VAL A 139 8.48 -45.69 15.29
N VAL A 140 8.32 -46.82 14.59
CA VAL A 140 9.23 -47.21 13.49
C VAL A 140 9.31 -46.16 12.37
N PRO A 141 8.21 -45.51 11.93
CA PRO A 141 8.28 -44.46 10.92
C PRO A 141 9.13 -43.26 11.35
N TRP A 142 9.04 -42.86 12.63
CA TRP A 142 9.84 -41.76 13.19
C TRP A 142 11.32 -42.12 13.28
N ILE A 143 11.64 -43.35 13.71
CA ILE A 143 13.03 -43.82 13.77
C ILE A 143 13.65 -43.88 12.38
N LEU A 144 12.92 -44.39 11.36
CA LEU A 144 13.41 -44.41 9.98
C LEU A 144 13.67 -43.00 9.44
N LEU A 145 12.77 -42.06 9.71
CA LEU A 145 12.92 -40.67 9.28
C LEU A 145 14.13 -39.99 9.95
N LEU A 146 14.31 -40.18 11.26
CA LEU A 146 15.46 -39.66 12.00
C LEU A 146 16.78 -40.28 11.54
N ALA A 147 16.82 -41.60 11.29
CA ALA A 147 18.01 -42.29 10.80
C ALA A 147 18.43 -41.80 9.40
N LEU A 148 17.46 -41.59 8.50
CA LEU A 148 17.68 -41.02 7.17
C LEU A 148 18.25 -39.59 7.25
N LEU A 149 17.71 -38.78 8.17
CA LEU A 149 18.13 -37.39 8.39
C LEU A 149 19.56 -37.33 8.96
N PHE A 150 19.90 -38.20 9.90
CA PHE A 150 21.24 -38.26 10.51
C PHE A 150 22.31 -38.76 9.52
N TRP A 151 21.99 -39.77 8.71
CA TRP A 151 22.88 -40.27 7.66
C TRP A 151 23.17 -39.20 6.60
N PHE A 152 22.16 -38.40 6.23
CA PHE A 152 22.35 -37.30 5.28
C PHE A 152 23.12 -36.12 5.90
N TRP A 153 22.86 -35.74 7.16
CA TRP A 153 23.65 -34.71 7.86
C TRP A 153 25.13 -35.08 7.94
N GLY A 154 25.45 -36.34 8.26
CA GLY A 154 26.83 -36.83 8.24
C GLY A 154 27.52 -36.74 6.87
N ASN A 155 26.76 -36.88 5.78
CA ASN A 155 27.27 -36.77 4.41
C ASN A 155 27.30 -35.31 3.89
N ALA A 156 26.37 -34.46 4.32
CA ALA A 156 26.34 -33.03 4.01
C ALA A 156 27.46 -32.26 4.72
N GLN A 157 27.75 -32.61 5.97
CA GLN A 157 28.84 -32.01 6.75
C GLN A 157 30.22 -32.38 6.18
N LYS A 158 30.38 -33.59 5.62
CA LYS A 158 31.58 -33.99 4.86
C LYS A 158 31.75 -33.22 3.54
N ARG A 159 30.66 -32.76 2.92
CA ARG A 159 30.70 -31.90 1.71
C ARG A 159 30.95 -30.42 2.03
N MET A 160 30.50 -29.92 3.18
CA MET A 160 30.83 -28.56 3.64
C MET A 160 32.23 -28.42 4.23
N ALA A 161 32.80 -29.47 4.82
CA ALA A 161 34.16 -29.43 5.37
C ALA A 161 35.27 -29.29 4.30
N GLN A 162 34.96 -29.55 3.01
CA GLN A 162 35.92 -29.44 1.91
C GLN A 162 35.75 -28.15 1.07
N GLY A 163 34.86 -27.24 1.48
CA GLY A 163 34.61 -25.97 0.78
C GLY A 163 34.19 -24.84 1.73
N GLY A 164 35.17 -24.03 2.15
CA GLY A 164 34.99 -22.65 2.63
C GLY A 164 34.29 -22.49 3.99
N GLY A 165 35.06 -22.15 5.03
CA GLY A 165 34.55 -21.95 6.40
C GLY A 165 33.61 -20.75 6.57
N VAL A 166 32.78 -20.85 7.61
CA VAL A 166 31.75 -19.89 8.08
C VAL A 166 32.29 -18.47 8.36
N LEU A 167 33.60 -18.27 8.42
CA LEU A 167 34.24 -16.97 8.64
C LEU A 167 34.23 -16.03 7.42
N ASP A 168 33.96 -16.52 6.20
CA ASP A 168 34.00 -15.71 4.98
C ASP A 168 32.62 -15.11 4.59
N PHE A 169 31.58 -15.39 5.38
CA PHE A 169 30.24 -14.81 5.20
C PHE A 169 30.17 -13.35 5.69
N SER A 170 31.13 -12.90 6.51
CA SER A 170 31.24 -11.51 6.94
C SER A 170 31.78 -10.57 5.85
N ARG A 171 32.29 -11.10 4.72
CA ARG A 171 32.96 -10.30 3.68
C ARG A 171 32.41 -10.47 2.26
N SER A 172 31.31 -11.19 2.06
CA SER A 172 30.81 -11.45 0.70
C SER A 172 29.33 -11.09 0.48
N LYS A 173 29.13 -10.12 -0.42
CA LYS A 173 27.96 -9.91 -1.30
C LYS A 173 26.65 -9.37 -0.70
N ALA A 174 26.73 -8.23 -0.02
CA ALA A 174 25.68 -7.20 -0.12
C ALA A 174 26.26 -6.03 -0.95
N ARG A 175 25.46 -5.37 -1.79
CA ARG A 175 25.92 -4.27 -2.68
C ARG A 175 26.77 -3.27 -1.89
N ARG A 176 28.08 -3.18 -2.18
CA ARG A 176 28.91 -2.06 -1.72
C ARG A 176 28.28 -0.77 -2.23
N ALA A 177 28.39 0.33 -1.46
CA ALA A 177 27.98 1.65 -1.91
C ALA A 177 28.53 1.86 -3.33
N ARG A 178 27.62 1.99 -4.29
CA ARG A 178 28.00 1.98 -5.70
C ARG A 178 28.64 3.34 -5.99
N LYS A 179 29.95 3.35 -6.25
CA LYS A 179 30.63 4.52 -6.82
C LYS A 179 29.98 4.80 -8.17
N GLU A 180 29.18 5.87 -8.23
CA GLU A 180 28.58 6.36 -9.47
C GLU A 180 29.30 7.66 -9.87
N THR A 181 29.62 7.80 -11.16
CA THR A 181 29.99 9.09 -11.72
C THR A 181 28.69 9.70 -12.24
N SER A 182 28.19 10.73 -11.55
CA SER A 182 26.98 11.43 -11.99
C SER A 182 27.31 12.27 -13.22
N THR A 183 26.53 12.14 -14.30
CA THR A 183 26.58 13.04 -15.46
C THR A 183 25.52 14.15 -15.36
N THR A 184 24.67 14.12 -14.34
CA THR A 184 23.61 15.09 -14.12
C THR A 184 24.20 16.38 -13.57
N THR A 185 23.78 17.53 -14.10
CA THR A 185 24.26 18.86 -13.68
C THR A 185 23.12 19.69 -13.09
N LEU A 186 23.41 20.87 -12.57
CA LEU A 186 22.36 21.77 -12.07
C LEU A 186 21.40 22.27 -13.16
N ASP A 187 21.78 22.18 -14.44
CA ASP A 187 20.95 22.54 -15.60
C ASP A 187 19.83 21.54 -15.90
N ASP A 188 19.93 20.33 -15.34
CA ASP A 188 18.91 19.28 -15.41
C ASP A 188 17.90 19.38 -14.25
N VAL A 189 18.13 20.29 -13.31
CA VAL A 189 17.25 20.55 -12.18
C VAL A 189 16.59 21.90 -12.39
N ALA A 190 15.27 22.00 -12.25
CA ALA A 190 14.52 23.24 -12.45
C ALA A 190 13.53 23.49 -11.31
N GLY A 191 13.08 24.74 -11.19
CA GLY A 191 11.99 25.10 -10.27
C GLY A 191 12.39 25.27 -8.80
N ILE A 192 13.68 25.17 -8.47
CA ILE A 192 14.19 25.26 -7.09
C ILE A 192 15.38 26.24 -6.96
N GLU A 193 15.22 27.45 -7.48
CA GLU A 193 16.30 28.45 -7.57
C GLU A 193 16.83 28.91 -6.19
N SER A 194 15.98 28.91 -5.15
CA SER A 194 16.43 29.14 -3.77
C SER A 194 17.43 28.08 -3.31
N ALA A 195 17.05 26.80 -3.45
CA ALA A 195 17.89 25.67 -3.09
C ALA A 195 19.19 25.64 -3.91
N LYS A 196 19.13 25.94 -5.22
CA LYS A 196 20.32 26.04 -6.08
C LYS A 196 21.32 27.09 -5.60
N ARG A 197 20.85 28.26 -5.13
CA ARG A 197 21.73 29.30 -4.57
C ARG A 197 22.45 28.82 -3.32
N GLU A 198 21.74 28.20 -2.38
CA GLU A 198 22.33 27.66 -1.15
C GLU A 198 23.33 26.52 -1.43
N ILE A 199 23.01 25.68 -2.41
CA ILE A 199 23.83 24.54 -2.83
C ILE A 199 25.04 24.99 -3.67
N GLY A 200 24.94 26.10 -4.40
CA GLY A 200 26.04 26.67 -5.16
C GLY A 200 27.25 26.98 -4.29
N GLU A 201 27.03 27.44 -3.05
CA GLU A 201 28.11 27.64 -2.07
C GLU A 201 28.81 26.33 -1.70
N VAL A 202 28.03 25.25 -1.55
CA VAL A 202 28.52 23.92 -1.18
C VAL A 202 29.34 23.33 -2.32
N ILE A 203 28.89 23.51 -3.56
CA ILE A 203 29.60 23.09 -4.76
C ILE A 203 30.91 23.86 -4.93
N ASP A 204 30.92 25.19 -4.75
CA ASP A 204 32.16 25.98 -4.82
C ASP A 204 33.15 25.55 -3.73
N PHE A 205 32.66 25.19 -2.54
CA PHE A 205 33.50 24.63 -1.49
C PHE A 205 34.10 23.28 -1.90
N LEU A 206 33.30 22.36 -2.44
CA LEU A 206 33.79 21.05 -2.90
C LEU A 206 34.84 21.17 -4.00
N LYS A 207 34.68 22.12 -4.93
CA LYS A 207 35.65 22.40 -5.99
C LYS A 207 36.92 23.07 -5.47
N SER A 208 36.78 24.02 -4.54
CA SER A 208 37.87 24.89 -4.08
C SER A 208 37.96 24.99 -2.54
N PRO A 209 38.22 23.89 -1.82
CA PRO A 209 38.18 23.89 -0.34
C PRO A 209 39.23 24.82 0.29
N ASP A 210 40.40 24.97 -0.33
CA ASP A 210 41.49 25.80 0.19
C ASP A 210 41.14 27.30 0.24
N LYS A 211 40.27 27.77 -0.66
CA LYS A 211 39.77 29.17 -0.69
C LYS A 211 39.06 29.49 0.62
N TYR A 212 38.23 28.58 1.11
CA TYR A 212 37.43 28.73 2.31
C TYR A 212 38.23 28.49 3.60
N ARG A 213 39.12 27.47 3.59
CA ARG A 213 40.01 27.18 4.72
C ARG A 213 40.90 28.36 5.09
N ARG A 214 41.43 29.10 4.10
CA ARG A 214 42.24 30.31 4.33
C ARG A 214 41.49 31.42 5.08
N LEU A 215 40.17 31.43 4.99
CA LEU A 215 39.30 32.38 5.66
C LEU A 215 38.74 31.84 6.99
N GLY A 216 39.13 30.63 7.40
CA GLY A 216 38.62 29.97 8.60
C GLY A 216 37.18 29.45 8.46
N ALA A 217 36.64 29.38 7.25
CA ALA A 217 35.31 28.83 7.01
C ALA A 217 35.34 27.30 7.05
N ILE A 218 34.42 26.71 7.80
CA ILE A 218 34.27 25.26 7.98
C ILE A 218 33.15 24.78 7.06
N MET A 219 33.38 23.66 6.34
CA MET A 219 32.34 23.03 5.51
C MET A 219 31.22 22.50 6.43
N PRO A 220 29.93 22.72 6.10
CA PRO A 220 28.86 21.99 6.77
C PRO A 220 29.08 20.49 6.58
N LYS A 221 29.10 19.73 7.68
CA LYS A 221 29.37 18.29 7.65
C LYS A 221 28.22 17.50 7.01
N GLY A 222 26.99 18.00 7.16
CA GLY A 222 25.83 17.36 6.58
C GLY A 222 24.68 18.32 6.25
N ILE A 223 23.97 18.00 5.18
CA ILE A 223 22.79 18.74 4.73
C ILE A 223 21.62 17.78 4.63
N LEU A 224 20.49 18.17 5.24
CA LEU A 224 19.25 17.43 5.17
C LEU A 224 18.32 18.07 4.12
N LEU A 225 18.04 17.32 3.06
CA LEU A 225 17.04 17.62 2.05
C LEU A 225 15.67 17.13 2.53
N VAL A 226 14.74 18.06 2.69
CA VAL A 226 13.42 17.78 3.25
C VAL A 226 12.35 18.15 2.24
N GLY A 227 11.39 17.28 1.99
CA GLY A 227 10.23 17.66 1.17
C GLY A 227 9.41 16.47 0.74
N PRO A 228 8.23 16.68 0.14
CA PRO A 228 7.37 15.62 -0.36
C PRO A 228 8.08 14.66 -1.33
N PRO A 229 7.59 13.42 -1.50
CA PRO A 229 8.13 12.53 -2.53
C PRO A 229 8.01 13.17 -3.92
N GLY A 230 8.96 12.86 -4.81
CA GLY A 230 8.93 13.34 -6.19
C GLY A 230 9.41 14.78 -6.43
N THR A 231 9.86 15.53 -5.41
CA THR A 231 10.40 16.90 -5.57
C THR A 231 11.86 16.97 -6.02
N GLY A 232 12.46 15.85 -6.44
CA GLY A 232 13.81 15.83 -7.00
C GLY A 232 14.95 15.81 -5.99
N LYS A 233 14.74 15.39 -4.73
CA LYS A 233 15.80 15.26 -3.70
C LYS A 233 17.01 14.45 -4.17
N THR A 234 16.77 13.24 -4.69
CA THR A 234 17.81 12.35 -5.21
C THR A 234 18.45 12.90 -6.49
N LEU A 235 17.66 13.56 -7.34
CA LEU A 235 18.15 14.21 -8.56
C LEU A 235 19.10 15.37 -8.21
N LEU A 236 18.75 16.19 -7.22
CA LEU A 236 19.56 17.29 -6.74
C LEU A 236 20.88 16.80 -6.13
N ALA A 237 20.87 15.74 -5.34
CA ALA A 237 22.09 15.14 -4.81
C ALA A 237 23.04 14.65 -5.92
N ARG A 238 22.48 14.02 -6.97
CA ARG A 238 23.24 13.64 -8.17
C ARG A 238 23.77 14.84 -8.93
N ALA A 239 22.98 15.92 -9.02
CA ALA A 239 23.38 17.15 -9.70
C ALA A 239 24.53 17.86 -8.96
N ILE A 240 24.53 17.85 -7.63
CA ILE A 240 25.62 18.40 -6.81
C ILE A 240 26.92 17.65 -7.08
N ALA A 241 26.88 16.33 -7.07
CA ALA A 241 28.08 15.52 -7.30
C ALA A 241 28.61 15.66 -8.74
N GLY A 242 27.71 15.71 -9.74
CA GLY A 242 28.09 15.91 -11.14
C GLY A 242 28.66 17.31 -11.39
N GLU A 243 28.02 18.35 -10.83
CA GLU A 243 28.50 19.73 -10.93
C GLU A 243 29.85 19.90 -10.23
N ALA A 244 30.05 19.31 -9.06
CA ALA A 244 31.32 19.36 -8.31
C ALA A 244 32.40 18.40 -8.85
N GLU A 245 32.07 17.52 -9.80
CA GLU A 245 32.96 16.48 -10.36
C GLU A 245 33.59 15.56 -9.29
N VAL A 246 32.85 15.26 -8.21
CA VAL A 246 33.31 14.40 -7.10
C VAL A 246 32.68 13.00 -7.12
N PRO A 247 33.33 11.97 -6.57
CA PRO A 247 32.73 10.65 -6.40
C PRO A 247 31.41 10.69 -5.62
N PHE A 248 30.37 10.05 -6.14
CA PHE A 248 29.04 9.96 -5.54
C PHE A 248 28.80 8.57 -4.94
N PHE A 249 28.60 8.50 -3.63
CA PHE A 249 28.24 7.30 -2.89
C PHE A 249 26.78 7.38 -2.47
N SER A 250 25.90 6.58 -3.08
CA SER A 250 24.47 6.58 -2.79
C SER A 250 24.04 5.29 -2.08
N ILE A 251 23.21 5.41 -1.05
CA ILE A 251 22.57 4.30 -0.35
C ILE A 251 21.19 4.72 0.16
N SER A 252 20.19 3.82 0.11
CA SER A 252 18.93 4.05 0.84
C SER A 252 19.11 3.58 2.28
N ALA A 253 18.65 4.37 3.25
CA ALA A 253 18.72 4.02 4.66
C ALA A 253 17.96 2.72 4.98
N SER A 254 16.93 2.40 4.21
CA SER A 254 16.17 1.14 4.30
C SER A 254 17.06 -0.08 4.04
N GLU A 255 18.14 0.06 3.25
CA GLU A 255 19.08 -1.05 2.99
C GLU A 255 19.92 -1.44 4.20
N PHE A 256 20.01 -0.59 5.23
CA PHE A 256 20.74 -0.95 6.45
C PHE A 256 19.96 -1.89 7.36
N ILE A 257 18.63 -1.92 7.23
CA ILE A 257 17.73 -2.73 8.05
C ILE A 257 17.82 -4.19 7.60
N GLU A 258 18.56 -4.99 8.37
CA GLU A 258 18.82 -6.41 8.08
C GLU A 258 18.40 -7.28 9.28
N MET A 259 18.18 -8.58 9.06
CA MET A 259 17.80 -9.52 10.13
C MET A 259 18.91 -9.73 11.18
N PHE A 260 20.15 -9.35 10.87
CA PHE A 260 21.31 -9.55 11.72
C PHE A 260 21.79 -8.24 12.35
N VAL A 261 21.78 -8.18 13.68
CA VAL A 261 22.24 -7.04 14.47
C VAL A 261 23.70 -6.71 14.13
N GLY A 262 23.99 -5.43 13.88
CA GLY A 262 25.34 -4.92 13.63
C GLY A 262 25.82 -4.96 12.18
N VAL A 263 25.07 -5.60 11.25
CA VAL A 263 25.41 -5.60 9.82
C VAL A 263 25.25 -4.19 9.21
N GLY A 264 24.16 -3.50 9.53
CA GLY A 264 23.93 -2.12 9.10
C GLY A 264 25.04 -1.17 9.55
N ALA A 265 25.40 -1.21 10.84
CA ALA A 265 26.50 -0.42 11.38
C ALA A 265 27.87 -0.73 10.73
N ALA A 266 28.17 -1.99 10.41
CA ALA A 266 29.40 -2.33 9.68
C ALA A 266 29.41 -1.70 8.27
N ARG A 267 28.28 -1.73 7.56
CA ARG A 267 28.15 -1.15 6.21
C ARG A 267 28.32 0.37 6.22
N VAL A 268 27.77 1.06 7.22
CA VAL A 268 27.97 2.50 7.43
C VAL A 268 29.46 2.81 7.57
N ARG A 269 30.18 2.10 8.44
CA ARG A 269 31.64 2.30 8.64
C ARG A 269 32.43 2.12 7.35
N ASP A 270 32.15 1.04 6.61
CA ASP A 270 32.86 0.76 5.36
C ASP A 270 32.59 1.84 4.30
N MET A 271 31.35 2.32 4.18
CA MET A 271 30.99 3.41 3.27
C MET A 271 31.73 4.71 3.61
N PHE A 272 31.72 5.14 4.88
CA PHE A 272 32.43 6.36 5.30
C PHE A 272 33.94 6.22 5.14
N LYS A 273 34.50 5.03 5.37
CA LYS A 273 35.91 4.74 5.15
C LYS A 273 36.31 4.79 3.67
N GLU A 274 35.46 4.29 2.78
CA GLU A 274 35.70 4.37 1.32
C GLU A 274 35.58 5.81 0.82
N ALA A 275 34.57 6.56 1.26
CA ALA A 275 34.40 7.96 0.90
C ALA A 275 35.58 8.83 1.35
N ARG A 276 36.12 8.59 2.56
CA ARG A 276 37.30 9.31 3.08
C ARG A 276 38.56 9.08 2.25
N LYS A 277 38.76 7.88 1.70
CA LYS A 277 39.92 7.57 0.85
C LYS A 277 39.89 8.31 -0.49
N GLU A 278 38.69 8.64 -0.96
CA GLU A 278 38.44 9.26 -2.26
C GLU A 278 38.06 10.76 -2.11
N ALA A 279 38.33 11.36 -0.96
CA ALA A 279 37.99 12.75 -0.70
C ALA A 279 38.73 13.71 -1.68
N PRO A 280 38.07 14.75 -2.22
CA PRO A 280 36.71 15.20 -1.91
C PRO A 280 35.62 14.28 -2.47
N ALA A 281 34.63 13.92 -1.64
CA ALA A 281 33.59 12.96 -2.00
C ALA A 281 32.22 13.34 -1.41
N LEU A 282 31.15 12.83 -2.01
CA LEU A 282 29.77 13.06 -1.57
C LEU A 282 29.10 11.74 -1.19
N ILE A 283 28.56 11.68 0.02
CA ILE A 283 27.72 10.58 0.51
C ILE A 283 26.26 11.03 0.46
N PHE A 284 25.37 10.24 -0.14
CA PHE A 284 23.93 10.47 -0.16
C PHE A 284 23.19 9.32 0.51
N ILE A 285 22.39 9.65 1.53
CA ILE A 285 21.55 8.72 2.28
C ILE A 285 20.09 9.06 2.00
N ASP A 286 19.41 8.24 1.19
CA ASP A 286 17.97 8.42 0.92
C ASP A 286 17.11 7.81 2.04
N GLU A 287 15.86 8.27 2.16
CA GLU A 287 14.88 7.76 3.13
C GLU A 287 15.38 7.70 4.58
N LEU A 288 16.07 8.76 5.05
CA LEU A 288 16.68 8.78 6.38
C LEU A 288 15.69 8.43 7.52
N ASP A 289 14.39 8.69 7.32
CA ASP A 289 13.32 8.34 8.25
C ASP A 289 13.06 6.83 8.41
N ALA A 290 13.74 5.96 7.67
CA ALA A 290 13.73 4.51 7.90
C ALA A 290 14.51 4.12 9.18
N ILE A 291 15.65 4.79 9.43
CA ILE A 291 16.56 4.52 10.55
C ILE A 291 16.63 5.66 11.57
N GLY A 292 16.27 6.88 11.16
CA GLY A 292 16.41 8.11 11.93
C GLY A 292 15.25 8.43 12.86
N ARG A 293 14.31 7.50 13.10
CA ARG A 293 13.08 7.80 13.88
C ARG A 293 13.37 8.02 15.36
N SER A 294 12.66 8.97 15.98
CA SER A 294 12.71 9.22 17.42
C SER A 294 12.30 7.98 18.22
N ARG A 295 12.99 7.74 19.33
CA ARG A 295 12.77 6.60 20.25
C ARG A 295 11.34 6.57 20.81
N GLY A 296 10.78 5.38 21.02
CA GLY A 296 9.60 5.19 21.89
C GLY A 296 8.27 4.77 21.25
N ALA A 297 8.24 4.42 19.97
CA ALA A 297 6.98 4.09 19.28
C ALA A 297 6.72 2.58 19.09
N GLY A 298 7.76 1.72 19.06
CA GLY A 298 7.60 0.30 18.72
C GLY A 298 7.60 -0.63 19.94
N LEU A 299 6.45 -1.17 20.31
CA LEU A 299 6.35 -2.38 21.16
C LEU A 299 6.86 -3.61 20.35
N GLY A 300 8.18 -3.81 20.27
CA GLY A 300 8.77 -4.97 19.61
C GLY A 300 10.25 -4.78 19.28
N GLY A 301 11.08 -5.81 19.54
CA GLY A 301 12.55 -5.82 19.52
C GLY A 301 13.25 -5.60 18.16
N GLY A 302 12.66 -4.84 17.24
CA GLY A 302 13.32 -4.30 16.04
C GLY A 302 13.85 -2.88 16.22
N HIS A 303 13.99 -2.40 17.46
CA HIS A 303 14.54 -1.06 17.74
C HIS A 303 16.08 -1.06 17.69
N ASP A 304 16.70 -2.11 18.22
CA ASP A 304 18.14 -2.16 18.50
C ASP A 304 19.02 -2.03 17.25
N GLU A 305 18.63 -2.64 16.13
CA GLU A 305 19.41 -2.60 14.88
C GLU A 305 19.36 -1.21 14.23
N ARG A 306 18.18 -0.62 14.12
CA ARG A 306 18.00 0.73 13.58
C ARG A 306 18.74 1.76 14.41
N GLU A 307 18.61 1.68 15.74
CA GLU A 307 19.32 2.56 16.66
C GLU A 307 20.84 2.40 16.56
N GLN A 308 21.34 1.17 16.47
CA GLN A 308 22.77 0.92 16.32
C GLN A 308 23.32 1.50 15.02
N THR A 309 22.63 1.29 13.90
CA THR A 309 23.00 1.84 12.59
C THR A 309 22.95 3.37 12.62
N LEU A 310 21.91 3.98 13.21
CA LEU A 310 21.79 5.42 13.37
C LEU A 310 22.94 6.01 14.19
N ASN A 311 23.22 5.43 15.37
CA ASN A 311 24.32 5.87 16.24
C ASN A 311 25.67 5.73 15.54
N GLN A 312 25.84 4.73 14.67
CA GLN A 312 27.05 4.59 13.88
C GLN A 312 27.20 5.72 12.86
N ILE A 313 26.14 6.14 12.16
CA ILE A 313 26.18 7.30 11.27
C ILE A 313 26.59 8.55 12.05
N LEU A 314 25.96 8.78 13.21
CA LEU A 314 26.29 9.90 14.08
C LEU A 314 27.76 9.88 14.54
N THR A 315 28.27 8.71 14.89
CA THR A 315 29.68 8.52 15.30
C THR A 315 30.65 8.82 14.15
N GLU A 316 30.33 8.39 12.93
CA GLU A 316 31.15 8.70 11.75
C GLU A 316 31.11 10.20 11.40
N MET A 317 29.97 10.87 11.54
CA MET A 317 29.84 12.31 11.29
C MET A 317 30.58 13.16 12.35
N ASP A 318 30.42 12.81 13.62
CA ASP A 318 31.11 13.47 14.73
C ASP A 318 32.63 13.24 14.63
N GLY A 319 33.04 12.09 14.09
CA GLY A 319 34.43 11.68 13.86
C GLY A 319 35.14 12.35 12.68
N PHE A 320 34.47 13.21 11.90
CA PHE A 320 35.14 13.96 10.83
C PHE A 320 36.15 14.97 11.39
N GLU A 321 37.39 14.87 10.94
CA GLU A 321 38.43 15.86 11.23
C GLU A 321 38.23 17.14 10.39
N GLU A 322 38.70 18.30 10.85
CA GLU A 322 38.48 19.61 10.18
C GLU A 322 39.00 19.68 8.73
N HIS A 323 39.86 18.74 8.32
CA HIS A 323 40.48 18.70 7.00
C HIS A 323 39.89 17.64 6.06
N GLU A 324 38.93 16.83 6.51
CA GLU A 324 38.27 15.83 5.67
C GLU A 324 37.18 16.48 4.80
N ASN A 325 37.36 16.46 3.47
CA ASN A 325 36.41 17.06 2.51
C ASN A 325 35.32 16.06 2.09
N VAL A 326 34.56 15.55 3.05
CA VAL A 326 33.45 14.63 2.77
C VAL A 326 32.14 15.31 3.17
N LEU A 327 31.22 15.46 2.21
CA LEU A 327 29.89 16.01 2.45
C LEU A 327 28.87 14.88 2.58
N VAL A 328 28.05 14.91 3.64
CA VAL A 328 26.95 13.96 3.83
C VAL A 328 25.62 14.64 3.51
N LEU A 329 24.98 14.24 2.41
CA LEU A 329 23.62 14.60 2.09
C LEU A 329 22.66 13.50 2.59
N ALA A 330 21.55 13.90 3.19
CA ALA A 330 20.46 12.98 3.48
C ALA A 330 19.13 13.51 2.98
N ALA A 331 18.23 12.63 2.56
CA ALA A 331 16.89 12.99 2.13
C ALA A 331 15.84 12.35 3.05
N THR A 332 14.77 13.10 3.34
CA THR A 332 13.59 12.56 4.02
C THR A 332 12.30 13.19 3.49
N ASN A 333 11.24 12.40 3.49
CA ASN A 333 9.88 12.89 3.28
C ASN A 333 9.21 13.31 4.60
N ARG A 334 9.80 12.96 5.74
CA ARG A 334 9.19 13.06 7.07
C ARG A 334 10.16 13.65 8.10
N PRO A 335 10.38 14.98 8.08
CA PRO A 335 11.27 15.62 9.03
C PRO A 335 10.75 15.55 10.47
N ASP A 336 9.43 15.38 10.66
CA ASP A 336 8.70 15.33 11.92
C ASP A 336 9.04 14.10 12.78
N VAL A 337 9.41 12.98 12.13
CA VAL A 337 9.73 11.73 12.85
C VAL A 337 11.20 11.59 13.19
N LEU A 338 12.06 12.47 12.65
CA LEU A 338 13.49 12.34 12.83
C LEU A 338 13.93 12.66 14.27
N ASP A 339 14.92 11.92 14.76
CA ASP A 339 15.56 12.19 16.03
C ASP A 339 16.25 13.56 15.99
N THR A 340 15.91 14.43 16.93
CA THR A 340 16.56 15.73 17.15
C THR A 340 18.07 15.67 17.26
N ALA A 341 18.64 14.52 17.64
CA ALA A 341 20.08 14.28 17.67
C ALA A 341 20.72 14.43 16.28
N LEU A 342 20.02 14.08 15.19
CA LEU A 342 20.52 14.22 13.82
C LEU A 342 20.68 15.70 13.43
N LEU A 343 19.83 16.57 13.96
CA LEU A 343 19.74 17.99 13.61
C LEU A 343 20.65 18.89 14.44
N ARG A 344 21.52 18.32 15.28
CA ARG A 344 22.44 19.11 16.12
C ARG A 344 23.60 19.66 15.28
N PRO A 345 24.15 20.84 15.65
CA PRO A 345 25.33 21.40 14.99
C PRO A 345 26.48 20.38 14.87
N GLY A 346 27.12 20.31 13.71
CA GLY A 346 28.16 19.32 13.41
C GLY A 346 27.66 18.00 12.79
N ARG A 347 26.34 17.83 12.65
CA ARG A 347 25.71 16.68 11.96
C ARG A 347 24.97 17.17 10.73
N PHE A 348 23.63 17.11 10.71
CA PHE A 348 22.81 17.75 9.69
C PHE A 348 22.44 19.17 10.15
N ASP A 349 23.41 20.07 10.08
CA ASP A 349 23.29 21.44 10.57
C ASP A 349 22.65 22.39 9.56
N ARG A 350 22.65 22.04 8.26
CA ARG A 350 21.87 22.71 7.21
C ARG A 350 20.64 21.88 6.83
N LYS A 351 19.50 22.55 6.75
CA LYS A 351 18.25 21.98 6.22
C LYS A 351 17.82 22.77 4.99
N ILE A 352 17.61 22.06 3.89
CA ILE A 352 17.08 22.63 2.65
C ILE A 352 15.72 22.01 2.38
N THR A 353 14.69 22.84 2.32
CA THR A 353 13.33 22.39 2.04
C THR A 353 13.04 22.46 0.53
N LEU A 354 12.51 21.37 -0.01
CA LEU A 354 12.14 21.16 -1.40
C LEU A 354 10.63 20.93 -1.47
N ASP A 355 9.90 22.04 -1.57
CA ASP A 355 8.44 22.02 -1.64
C ASP A 355 7.93 21.60 -3.02
N ARG A 356 6.61 21.42 -3.13
CA ARG A 356 5.98 21.16 -4.44
C ARG A 356 6.14 22.38 -5.34
N PRO A 357 6.40 22.20 -6.64
CA PRO A 357 6.63 23.31 -7.56
C PRO A 357 5.36 24.13 -7.81
N HIS A 358 5.52 25.46 -7.76
CA HIS A 358 4.50 26.43 -8.22
C HIS A 358 4.41 26.47 -9.75
N LYS A 359 3.40 27.13 -10.31
CA LYS A 359 3.17 27.22 -11.78
C LYS A 359 4.45 27.46 -12.61
N GLU A 360 5.21 28.52 -12.31
CA GLU A 360 6.45 28.87 -13.03
C GLU A 360 7.52 27.77 -12.90
N ALA A 361 7.63 27.15 -11.72
CA ALA A 361 8.54 26.04 -11.49
C ALA A 361 8.11 24.78 -12.27
N ARG A 362 6.81 24.48 -12.36
CA ARG A 362 6.27 23.37 -13.15
C ARG A 362 6.56 23.56 -14.64
N GLU A 363 6.38 24.77 -15.16
CA GLU A 363 6.73 25.12 -16.54
C GLU A 363 8.23 24.91 -16.81
N ALA A 364 9.09 25.36 -15.90
CA ALA A 364 10.54 25.16 -16.02
C ALA A 364 10.93 23.67 -15.98
N ILE A 365 10.27 22.87 -15.13
CA ILE A 365 10.47 21.41 -15.06
C ILE A 365 10.00 20.73 -16.35
N LEU A 366 8.84 21.10 -16.87
CA LEU A 366 8.33 20.60 -18.15
C LEU A 366 9.32 20.89 -19.28
N LYS A 367 9.84 22.12 -19.37
CA LYS A 367 10.87 22.52 -20.35
C LYS A 367 12.11 21.63 -20.32
N VAL A 368 12.53 21.13 -19.14
CA VAL A 368 13.65 20.19 -19.02
C VAL A 368 13.27 18.81 -19.59
N HIS A 369 12.09 18.30 -19.22
CA HIS A 369 11.67 16.95 -19.60
C HIS A 369 11.28 16.83 -21.08
N VAL A 370 10.81 17.90 -21.72
CA VAL A 370 10.45 17.87 -23.15
C VAL A 370 11.63 18.02 -24.10
N ARG A 371 12.86 18.32 -23.63
CA ARG A 371 14.04 18.54 -24.50
C ARG A 371 14.31 17.40 -25.49
N LYS A 372 13.89 16.18 -25.17
CA LYS A 372 14.09 14.97 -25.98
C LYS A 372 12.81 14.46 -26.64
N VAL A 373 11.71 15.18 -26.51
CA VAL A 373 10.39 14.78 -27.01
C VAL A 373 10.04 15.65 -28.23
N PRO A 374 9.65 15.05 -29.37
CA PRO A 374 9.18 15.82 -30.52
C PRO A 374 7.78 16.38 -30.20
N LEU A 375 7.69 17.66 -29.89
CA LEU A 375 6.43 18.36 -29.60
C LEU A 375 5.84 18.97 -30.87
N ALA A 376 4.53 18.84 -31.04
CA ALA A 376 3.78 19.58 -32.05
C ALA A 376 3.62 21.07 -31.67
N SER A 377 3.26 21.91 -32.63
CA SER A 377 3.19 23.36 -32.46
C SER A 377 2.01 23.85 -31.60
N ASP A 378 1.04 22.99 -31.33
CA ASP A 378 -0.16 23.28 -30.53
C ASP A 378 0.09 23.13 -29.02
N VAL A 379 1.24 22.57 -28.61
CA VAL A 379 1.56 22.32 -27.20
C VAL A 379 1.98 23.61 -26.49
N ASP A 380 1.17 24.02 -25.50
CA ASP A 380 1.48 25.14 -24.61
C ASP A 380 1.85 24.66 -23.20
N LEU A 381 3.15 24.68 -22.90
CA LEU A 381 3.67 24.26 -21.59
C LEU A 381 3.19 25.14 -20.43
N GLU A 382 2.87 26.41 -20.68
CA GLU A 382 2.34 27.30 -19.63
C GLU A 382 0.90 26.87 -19.27
N ALA A 383 0.09 26.55 -20.27
CA ALA A 383 -1.27 26.05 -20.09
C ALA A 383 -1.27 24.66 -19.41
N ILE A 384 -0.33 23.78 -19.76
CA ILE A 384 -0.15 22.49 -19.08
C ILE A 384 0.30 22.69 -17.63
N ALA A 385 1.23 23.61 -17.36
CA ALA A 385 1.67 23.94 -16.01
C ALA A 385 0.54 24.49 -15.13
N ALA A 386 -0.38 25.27 -15.71
CA ALA A 386 -1.56 25.78 -15.02
C ALA A 386 -2.54 24.66 -14.64
N ARG A 387 -2.68 23.61 -15.46
CA ARG A 387 -3.59 22.48 -15.24
C ARG A 387 -3.00 21.33 -14.43
N THR A 388 -1.75 21.44 -13.98
CA THR A 388 -1.01 20.39 -13.23
C THR A 388 -0.74 20.81 -11.78
N ILE A 389 -1.69 21.53 -11.16
CA ILE A 389 -1.59 21.97 -9.77
C ILE A 389 -1.40 20.77 -8.85
N GLY A 390 -0.43 20.88 -7.94
CA GLY A 390 -0.09 19.82 -6.98
C GLY A 390 0.83 18.73 -7.52
N PHE A 391 1.12 18.70 -8.83
CA PHE A 391 2.07 17.73 -9.40
C PHE A 391 3.48 17.99 -8.87
N SER A 392 4.17 16.93 -8.47
CA SER A 392 5.61 16.95 -8.17
C SER A 392 6.44 16.94 -9.46
N GLY A 393 7.75 17.17 -9.34
CA GLY A 393 8.65 17.06 -10.50
C GLY A 393 8.64 15.66 -11.12
N ALA A 394 8.51 14.61 -10.30
CA ALA A 394 8.35 13.24 -10.77
C ALA A 394 7.02 13.03 -11.51
N ASP A 395 5.93 13.64 -11.05
CA ASP A 395 4.63 13.54 -11.71
C ASP A 395 4.65 14.26 -13.07
N LEU A 396 5.33 15.40 -13.18
CA LEU A 396 5.54 16.10 -14.45
C LEU A 396 6.41 15.32 -15.41
N HIS A 397 7.46 14.65 -14.91
CA HIS A 397 8.25 13.73 -15.73
C HIS A 397 7.39 12.58 -16.26
N ASN A 398 6.55 12.00 -15.39
CA ASN A 398 5.63 10.94 -15.78
C ASN A 398 4.58 11.43 -16.78
N LEU A 399 4.06 12.65 -16.62
CA LEU A 399 3.12 13.28 -17.56
C LEU A 399 3.70 13.35 -18.98
N VAL A 400 4.93 13.86 -19.12
CA VAL A 400 5.62 13.93 -20.42
C VAL A 400 5.82 12.53 -21.01
N ASN A 401 6.19 11.55 -20.17
CA ASN A 401 6.38 10.17 -20.61
C ASN A 401 5.06 9.52 -21.07
N GLU A 402 3.98 9.66 -20.31
CA GLU A 402 2.66 9.16 -20.67
C GLU A 402 2.12 9.83 -21.94
N ALA A 403 2.34 11.13 -22.12
CA ALA A 403 1.96 11.83 -23.36
C ALA A 403 2.70 11.26 -24.58
N ALA A 404 4.01 10.98 -24.44
CA ALA A 404 4.79 10.33 -25.50
C ALA A 404 4.32 8.88 -25.78
N LEU A 405 3.96 8.12 -24.74
CA LEU A 405 3.40 6.78 -24.89
C LEU A 405 2.01 6.79 -25.56
N THR A 406 1.20 7.80 -25.28
CA THR A 406 -0.10 8.01 -25.95
C THR A 406 0.10 8.34 -27.42
N ALA A 407 0.99 9.28 -27.75
CA ALA A 407 1.34 9.58 -29.13
C ALA A 407 1.83 8.35 -29.90
N ALA A 408 2.68 7.53 -29.26
CA ALA A 408 3.18 6.29 -29.85
C ALA A 408 2.07 5.24 -30.07
N ARG A 409 1.11 5.12 -29.14
CA ARG A 409 -0.05 4.22 -29.29
C ARG A 409 -0.97 4.65 -30.43
N GLU A 410 -1.15 5.94 -30.62
CA GLU A 410 -1.95 6.51 -31.73
C GLU A 410 -1.19 6.54 -33.06
N GLY A 411 0.09 6.18 -33.07
CA GLY A 411 0.92 6.19 -34.27
C GLY A 411 1.29 7.61 -34.75
N LEU A 412 1.29 8.59 -33.86
CA LEU A 412 1.69 9.97 -34.14
C LEU A 412 3.21 10.12 -34.20
N SER A 413 3.70 11.05 -35.03
CA SER A 413 5.13 11.37 -35.14
C SER A 413 5.60 12.41 -34.11
N GLU A 414 4.67 13.22 -33.62
CA GLU A 414 4.89 14.30 -32.66
C GLU A 414 3.84 14.21 -31.55
N VAL A 415 4.19 14.64 -30.35
CA VAL A 415 3.30 14.71 -29.19
C VAL A 415 2.54 16.03 -29.25
N ASN A 416 1.22 15.95 -29.41
CA ASN A 416 0.32 17.10 -29.48
C ASN A 416 -0.34 17.40 -28.13
N GLU A 417 -1.12 18.48 -28.07
CA GLU A 417 -1.81 18.91 -26.85
C GLU A 417 -2.77 17.83 -26.33
N HIS A 418 -3.47 17.14 -27.23
CA HIS A 418 -4.41 16.07 -26.90
C HIS A 418 -3.74 14.91 -26.14
N CYS A 419 -2.50 14.54 -26.51
CA CYS A 419 -1.74 13.52 -25.81
C CYS A 419 -1.44 13.92 -24.35
N PHE A 420 -1.18 15.20 -24.09
CA PHE A 420 -0.97 15.71 -22.72
C PHE A 420 -2.25 15.70 -21.91
N GLU A 421 -3.39 16.03 -22.52
CA GLU A 421 -4.70 15.97 -21.86
C GLU A 421 -5.03 14.54 -21.43
N LEU A 422 -4.92 13.58 -22.35
CA LEU A 422 -5.13 12.15 -22.05
C LEU A 422 -4.15 11.61 -21.01
N ALA A 423 -2.87 12.00 -21.08
CA ALA A 423 -1.86 11.59 -20.12
C ALA A 423 -2.15 12.12 -18.71
N ARG A 424 -2.55 13.40 -18.61
CA ARG A 424 -2.95 14.02 -17.35
C ARG A 424 -4.18 13.33 -16.78
N ASP A 425 -5.19 13.10 -17.61
CA ASP A 425 -6.41 12.41 -17.21
C ASP A 425 -6.10 11.02 -16.65
N ARG A 426 -5.22 10.27 -17.30
CA ARG A 426 -4.77 8.96 -16.82
C ARG A 426 -4.03 9.04 -15.48
N ILE A 427 -3.20 10.05 -15.28
CA ILE A 427 -2.46 10.24 -14.01
C ILE A 427 -3.39 10.67 -12.88
N THR A 428 -4.33 11.57 -13.14
CA THR A 428 -5.21 12.16 -12.13
C THR A 428 -6.40 11.26 -11.81
N LEU A 429 -7.03 10.66 -12.82
CA LEU A 429 -8.27 9.87 -12.69
C LEU A 429 -7.99 8.37 -12.62
N GLY A 430 -6.83 7.92 -13.10
CA GLY A 430 -6.50 6.52 -13.30
C GLY A 430 -6.87 6.04 -14.70
N GLU A 431 -6.67 4.74 -14.94
CA GLU A 431 -6.97 4.14 -16.25
C GLU A 431 -8.48 4.02 -16.48
N GLU A 432 -8.90 4.35 -17.69
CA GLU A 432 -10.28 4.16 -18.15
C GLU A 432 -10.66 2.68 -18.07
N ARG A 433 -11.90 2.39 -17.64
CA ARG A 433 -12.39 1.02 -17.53
C ARG A 433 -13.27 0.67 -18.71
N ASP A 434 -13.01 -0.51 -19.29
CA ASP A 434 -13.87 -1.11 -20.34
C ASP A 434 -15.29 -1.45 -19.85
N ALA A 435 -15.50 -1.50 -18.53
CA ALA A 435 -16.75 -1.92 -17.92
C ALA A 435 -17.84 -0.84 -18.08
N LYS A 436 -18.80 -1.10 -18.98
CA LYS A 436 -19.96 -0.23 -19.20
C LYS A 436 -20.96 -0.35 -18.05
N LEU A 437 -21.35 0.81 -17.50
CA LEU A 437 -22.39 0.88 -16.49
C LEU A 437 -23.78 0.54 -17.07
N PRO A 438 -24.65 -0.16 -16.33
CA PRO A 438 -26.05 -0.30 -16.69
C PRO A 438 -26.71 1.06 -16.93
N PRO A 439 -27.69 1.19 -17.86
CA PRO A 439 -28.26 2.49 -18.22
C PRO A 439 -28.78 3.32 -17.03
N ARG A 440 -29.40 2.67 -16.04
CA ARG A 440 -29.90 3.34 -14.82
C ARG A 440 -28.77 3.86 -13.91
N GLU A 441 -27.71 3.06 -13.74
CA GLU A 441 -26.55 3.49 -12.95
C GLU A 441 -25.81 4.61 -13.66
N ARG A 442 -25.68 4.52 -14.99
CA ARG A 442 -25.10 5.57 -15.82
C ARG A 442 -25.88 6.89 -15.72
N GLU A 443 -27.21 6.81 -15.72
CA GLU A 443 -28.09 7.97 -15.49
C GLU A 443 -27.89 8.56 -14.09
N ALA A 444 -27.86 7.73 -13.05
CA ALA A 444 -27.64 8.19 -11.68
C ALA A 444 -26.28 8.89 -11.53
N VAL A 445 -25.22 8.32 -12.10
CA VAL A 445 -23.88 8.94 -12.13
C VAL A 445 -23.91 10.26 -12.89
N ALA A 446 -24.62 10.35 -14.02
CA ALA A 446 -24.74 11.61 -14.76
C ALA A 446 -25.38 12.72 -13.91
N TYR A 447 -26.48 12.44 -13.23
CA TYR A 447 -27.10 13.43 -12.34
C TYR A 447 -26.20 13.78 -11.15
N HIS A 448 -25.47 12.82 -10.60
CA HIS A 448 -24.51 13.03 -9.53
C HIS A 448 -23.40 14.00 -9.96
N GLU A 449 -22.72 13.71 -11.07
CA GLU A 449 -21.64 14.57 -11.58
C GLU A 449 -22.16 15.94 -12.02
N CYS A 450 -23.33 15.99 -12.67
CA CYS A 450 -23.95 17.26 -13.04
C CYS A 450 -24.33 18.10 -11.81
N GLY A 451 -24.65 17.47 -10.68
CA GLY A 451 -24.85 18.14 -9.40
C GLY A 451 -23.60 18.87 -8.92
N HIS A 452 -22.45 18.20 -8.93
CA HIS A 452 -21.16 18.84 -8.62
C HIS A 452 -20.84 19.96 -9.61
N ALA A 453 -21.01 19.70 -10.91
CA ALA A 453 -20.69 20.64 -11.97
C ALA A 453 -21.50 21.93 -11.90
N LEU A 454 -22.81 21.82 -11.66
CA LEU A 454 -23.71 22.96 -11.53
C LEU A 454 -23.33 23.82 -10.32
N MET A 455 -23.04 23.17 -9.19
CA MET A 455 -22.56 23.88 -8.01
C MET A 455 -21.22 24.57 -8.27
N ALA A 456 -20.26 23.88 -8.88
CA ALA A 456 -18.94 24.45 -9.19
C ALA A 456 -19.03 25.66 -10.16
N TYR A 457 -19.97 25.63 -11.10
CA TYR A 457 -20.20 26.72 -12.04
C TYR A 457 -20.77 27.99 -11.37
N PHE A 458 -21.74 27.83 -10.46
CA PHE A 458 -22.45 28.98 -9.86
C PHE A 458 -21.85 29.47 -8.54
N MET A 459 -21.11 28.64 -7.80
CA MET A 459 -20.51 29.07 -6.54
C MET A 459 -19.36 30.05 -6.83
N PRO A 460 -19.43 31.31 -6.35
CA PRO A 460 -18.51 32.37 -6.78
C PRO A 460 -17.07 32.18 -6.29
N ASN A 461 -16.90 31.47 -5.18
CA ASN A 461 -15.57 31.18 -4.62
C ASN A 461 -15.10 29.75 -4.90
N ALA A 462 -15.85 28.94 -5.64
CA ALA A 462 -15.42 27.57 -5.95
C ALA A 462 -14.31 27.56 -7.02
N ASP A 463 -13.58 26.46 -7.05
CA ASP A 463 -12.59 26.22 -8.11
C ASP A 463 -13.31 26.11 -9.46
N PRO A 464 -12.81 26.74 -10.54
CA PRO A 464 -13.42 26.66 -11.86
C PRO A 464 -13.59 25.23 -12.35
N LEU A 465 -14.76 24.97 -12.92
CA LEU A 465 -15.07 23.73 -13.62
C LEU A 465 -14.31 23.65 -14.95
N ASN A 466 -13.66 22.50 -15.17
CA ASN A 466 -12.94 22.19 -16.42
C ASN A 466 -13.71 21.22 -17.31
N LYS A 467 -14.18 20.11 -16.73
CA LYS A 467 -14.89 19.07 -17.46
C LYS A 467 -15.73 18.21 -16.53
N VAL A 468 -16.70 17.53 -17.13
CA VAL A 468 -17.51 16.49 -16.49
C VAL A 468 -17.45 15.24 -17.35
N THR A 469 -17.22 14.08 -16.73
CA THR A 469 -17.25 12.79 -17.44
C THR A 469 -18.00 11.74 -16.61
N ILE A 470 -18.79 10.91 -17.28
CA ILE A 470 -19.47 9.74 -16.70
C ILE A 470 -18.78 8.42 -17.09
N ILE A 471 -17.58 8.53 -17.65
CA ILE A 471 -16.74 7.39 -18.00
C ILE A 471 -16.00 6.95 -16.72
N PRO A 472 -16.11 5.67 -16.31
CA PRO A 472 -15.44 5.19 -15.12
C PRO A 472 -13.91 5.19 -15.27
N HIS A 473 -13.21 5.82 -14.33
CA HIS A 473 -11.75 5.88 -14.27
C HIS A 473 -11.27 5.37 -12.91
N GLY A 474 -10.37 4.38 -12.90
CA GLY A 474 -9.84 3.81 -11.66
C GLY A 474 -10.96 3.39 -10.69
N MET A 475 -11.02 4.05 -9.53
CA MET A 475 -12.06 3.83 -8.51
C MET A 475 -13.30 4.71 -8.67
N ALA A 476 -13.24 5.76 -9.48
CA ALA A 476 -14.34 6.70 -9.71
C ALA A 476 -15.27 6.20 -10.84
N MET A 477 -16.58 6.40 -10.66
CA MET A 477 -17.61 5.99 -11.62
C MET A 477 -18.00 7.12 -12.58
N GLY A 478 -17.76 8.37 -12.16
CA GLY A 478 -17.81 9.61 -12.91
C GLY A 478 -16.91 10.62 -12.21
N VAL A 479 -16.55 11.71 -12.89
CA VAL A 479 -15.71 12.75 -12.32
C VAL A 479 -16.08 14.14 -12.84
N THR A 480 -16.20 15.06 -11.90
CA THR A 480 -16.27 16.50 -12.13
C THR A 480 -14.92 17.14 -11.82
N GLU A 481 -14.18 17.53 -12.87
CA GLU A 481 -12.85 18.10 -12.72
C GLU A 481 -12.94 19.61 -12.45
N GLN A 482 -12.36 20.04 -11.33
CA GLN A 482 -12.16 21.44 -10.99
C GLN A 482 -10.65 21.74 -10.97
N THR A 483 -10.25 22.88 -11.53
CA THR A 483 -8.86 23.36 -11.45
C THR A 483 -8.81 24.73 -10.82
N PRO A 484 -8.13 24.88 -9.65
CA PRO A 484 -7.91 26.19 -9.06
C PRO A 484 -7.22 27.15 -10.03
N ARG A 485 -7.51 28.45 -9.94
CA ARG A 485 -6.84 29.46 -10.79
C ARG A 485 -5.40 29.71 -10.34
N ASP A 486 -5.18 29.69 -9.04
CA ASP A 486 -3.92 30.06 -8.40
C ASP A 486 -3.52 28.99 -7.36
N ASP A 487 -2.20 28.87 -7.12
CA ASP A 487 -1.68 28.05 -6.02
C ASP A 487 -2.03 28.77 -4.68
N HIS A 488 -3.06 28.31 -3.97
CA HIS A 488 -3.50 28.91 -2.70
C HIS A 488 -2.65 28.43 -1.49
N TYR A 489 -2.11 29.39 -0.73
CA TYR A 489 -1.44 29.09 0.56
C TYR A 489 -2.37 29.24 1.78
N THR A 490 -3.42 30.03 1.63
CA THR A 490 -4.39 30.34 2.69
C THR A 490 -5.80 30.28 2.12
N TYR A 491 -6.72 29.69 2.86
CA TYR A 491 -8.13 29.55 2.45
C TYR A 491 -9.03 30.45 3.27
N THR A 492 -9.99 31.10 2.61
CA THR A 492 -11.03 31.89 3.28
C THR A 492 -12.20 30.99 3.67
N GLU A 493 -12.94 31.38 4.70
CA GLU A 493 -14.13 30.64 5.15
C GLU A 493 -15.18 30.52 4.02
N SER A 494 -15.38 31.57 3.21
CA SER A 494 -16.29 31.57 2.07
C SER A 494 -15.91 30.54 1.00
N TYR A 495 -14.62 30.47 0.65
CA TYR A 495 -14.10 29.45 -0.26
C TYR A 495 -14.38 28.04 0.26
N LEU A 496 -14.10 27.78 1.53
CA LEU A 496 -14.29 26.47 2.14
C LEU A 496 -15.77 26.07 2.18
N LYS A 497 -16.68 27.00 2.53
CA LYS A 497 -18.12 26.76 2.49
C LYS A 497 -18.61 26.43 1.09
N ASP A 498 -18.17 27.18 0.08
CA ASP A 498 -18.56 26.93 -1.31
C ASP A 498 -17.99 25.59 -1.81
N ARG A 499 -16.75 25.24 -1.46
CA ARG A 499 -16.17 23.93 -1.74
C ARG A 499 -16.98 22.78 -1.13
N ILE A 500 -17.46 22.94 0.11
CA ILE A 500 -18.32 21.94 0.76
C ILE A 500 -19.67 21.83 0.04
N LYS A 501 -20.28 22.94 -0.38
CA LYS A 501 -21.53 22.89 -1.18
C LYS A 501 -21.32 22.15 -2.50
N VAL A 502 -20.18 22.33 -3.16
CA VAL A 502 -19.83 21.56 -4.36
C VAL A 502 -19.73 20.07 -4.04
N MET A 503 -19.03 19.67 -2.97
CA MET A 503 -18.97 18.27 -2.52
C MET A 503 -20.35 17.69 -2.22
N LEU A 504 -21.26 18.47 -1.65
CA LEU A 504 -22.63 18.02 -1.36
C LEU A 504 -23.54 18.01 -2.62
N GLY A 505 -23.08 18.58 -3.73
CA GLY A 505 -23.83 18.77 -4.97
C GLY A 505 -24.37 17.47 -5.56
N GLY A 506 -23.52 16.44 -5.73
CA GLY A 506 -23.93 15.17 -6.35
C GLY A 506 -25.00 14.43 -5.55
N ARG A 507 -24.81 14.32 -4.23
CA ARG A 507 -25.83 13.76 -3.32
C ARG A 507 -27.14 14.54 -3.36
N CYS A 508 -27.07 15.87 -3.36
CA CYS A 508 -28.28 16.71 -3.38
C CYS A 508 -29.01 16.59 -4.72
N ALA A 509 -28.28 16.49 -5.83
CA ALA A 509 -28.86 16.28 -7.16
C ALA A 509 -29.64 14.97 -7.23
N GLU A 510 -29.07 13.86 -6.72
CA GLU A 510 -29.80 12.59 -6.61
C GLU A 510 -31.10 12.75 -5.81
N LYS A 511 -31.05 13.46 -4.69
CA LYS A 511 -32.21 13.70 -3.83
C LYS A 511 -33.30 14.54 -4.52
N VAL A 512 -32.93 15.53 -5.33
CA VAL A 512 -33.88 16.35 -6.12
C VAL A 512 -34.59 15.51 -7.18
N ILE A 513 -33.85 14.64 -7.86
CA ILE A 513 -34.35 13.88 -9.02
C ILE A 513 -35.09 12.60 -8.59
N TYR A 514 -34.52 11.83 -7.68
CA TYR A 514 -35.02 10.51 -7.28
C TYR A 514 -35.77 10.51 -5.95
N GLY A 515 -35.64 11.57 -5.13
CA GLY A 515 -36.23 11.62 -3.78
C GLY A 515 -35.51 10.74 -2.75
N GLU A 516 -34.42 10.08 -3.14
CA GLU A 516 -33.57 9.25 -2.30
C GLU A 516 -32.09 9.53 -2.57
N VAL A 517 -31.21 8.88 -1.81
CA VAL A 517 -29.77 9.08 -1.89
C VAL A 517 -29.05 7.77 -2.10
N SER A 518 -27.94 7.80 -2.83
CA SER A 518 -27.10 6.65 -3.12
C SER A 518 -25.91 6.54 -2.15
N THR A 519 -25.22 5.40 -2.23
CA THR A 519 -23.92 5.18 -1.56
C THR A 519 -22.75 5.80 -2.32
N GLY A 520 -22.96 6.33 -3.54
CA GLY A 520 -21.92 6.94 -4.36
C GLY A 520 -21.29 8.17 -3.71
N ALA A 521 -22.08 8.92 -2.95
CA ALA A 521 -21.65 10.13 -2.23
C ALA A 521 -20.78 9.88 -0.98
N GLN A 522 -20.31 8.65 -0.73
CA GLN A 522 -19.55 8.31 0.48
C GLN A 522 -18.26 9.13 0.60
N ASN A 523 -17.50 9.26 -0.50
CA ASN A 523 -16.24 10.00 -0.46
C ASN A 523 -16.48 11.50 -0.24
N ASP A 524 -17.47 12.09 -0.91
CA ASP A 524 -17.78 13.52 -0.75
C ASP A 524 -18.21 13.86 0.66
N LEU A 525 -19.03 13.01 1.29
CA LEU A 525 -19.43 13.19 2.68
C LEU A 525 -18.23 13.06 3.64
N LYS A 526 -17.31 12.13 3.38
CA LYS A 526 -16.09 11.97 4.17
C LYS A 526 -15.21 13.22 4.07
N GLU A 527 -14.98 13.72 2.86
CA GLU A 527 -14.16 14.90 2.60
C GLU A 527 -14.80 16.19 3.16
N ALA A 528 -16.10 16.39 2.93
CA ALA A 528 -16.85 17.51 3.48
C ALA A 528 -16.80 17.52 5.02
N THR A 529 -17.00 16.35 5.65
CA THR A 529 -16.93 16.21 7.11
C THR A 529 -15.52 16.50 7.63
N ALA A 530 -14.48 15.99 6.97
CA ALA A 530 -13.09 16.26 7.34
C ALA A 530 -12.74 17.75 7.18
N LEU A 531 -13.30 18.43 6.18
CA LEU A 531 -13.06 19.86 5.96
C LEU A 531 -13.75 20.72 7.01
N VAL A 532 -15.04 20.46 7.31
CA VAL A 532 -15.78 21.15 8.38
C VAL A 532 -15.12 20.93 9.74
N ARG A 533 -14.66 19.70 10.01
CA ARG A 533 -13.92 19.39 11.24
C ARG A 533 -12.64 20.22 11.38
N ARG A 534 -11.88 20.44 10.29
CA ARG A 534 -10.70 21.31 10.30
C ARG A 534 -11.06 22.79 10.45
N MET A 535 -12.11 23.24 9.78
CA MET A 535 -12.63 24.61 9.92
C MET A 535 -12.94 24.95 11.38
N ILE A 536 -13.64 24.06 12.08
CA ILE A 536 -14.05 24.27 13.47
C ILE A 536 -12.89 24.01 14.43
N GLY A 537 -12.17 22.90 14.25
CA GLY A 537 -11.17 22.43 15.20
C GLY A 537 -9.81 23.11 15.07
N GLN A 538 -9.29 23.29 13.85
CA GLN A 538 -7.91 23.76 13.62
C GLN A 538 -7.86 25.25 13.27
N TRP A 539 -8.84 25.74 12.51
CA TRP A 539 -8.81 27.10 11.96
C TRP A 539 -9.71 28.09 12.72
N GLY A 540 -10.46 27.64 13.73
CA GLY A 540 -11.27 28.51 14.57
C GLY A 540 -12.39 29.24 13.82
N MET A 541 -12.93 28.64 12.75
CA MET A 541 -13.97 29.21 11.87
C MET A 541 -15.40 28.91 12.36
N SER A 542 -15.61 28.82 13.67
CA SER A 542 -16.95 28.73 14.27
C SER A 542 -17.10 29.75 15.38
N ASP A 543 -18.14 30.57 15.29
CA ASP A 543 -18.45 31.58 16.30
C ASP A 543 -18.76 30.97 17.68
N LYS A 544 -19.29 29.74 17.72
CA LYS A 544 -19.64 29.06 18.98
C LYS A 544 -18.43 28.52 19.73
N ILE A 545 -17.44 28.02 18.99
CA ILE A 545 -16.18 27.49 19.56
C ILE A 545 -15.19 28.63 19.79
N GLY A 546 -15.16 29.60 18.88
CA GLY A 546 -14.21 30.70 18.85
C GLY A 546 -12.88 30.34 18.18
N PRO A 547 -11.90 31.26 18.22
CA PRO A 547 -10.61 31.12 17.54
C PRO A 547 -9.64 30.20 18.31
N LEU A 548 -10.01 28.93 18.48
CA LEU A 548 -9.18 27.91 19.11
C LEU A 548 -8.50 27.03 18.04
N GLY A 549 -7.21 26.75 18.24
CA GLY A 549 -6.47 25.76 17.45
C GLY A 549 -6.35 24.46 18.22
N LEU A 550 -7.29 23.55 18.00
CA LEU A 550 -7.33 22.21 18.59
C LEU A 550 -6.72 21.21 17.61
N ASN A 551 -6.00 20.21 18.13
CA ASN A 551 -5.41 19.12 17.34
C ASN A 551 -6.48 18.08 16.93
N ILE A 552 -7.60 18.53 16.35
CA ILE A 552 -8.71 17.70 15.91
C ILE A 552 -8.60 17.49 14.41
N GLY A 553 -8.66 16.23 13.96
CA GLY A 553 -8.54 15.91 12.54
C GLY A 553 -7.11 16.01 11.98
N GLU A 554 -6.10 16.10 12.85
CA GLU A 554 -4.73 15.76 12.46
C GLU A 554 -4.65 14.24 12.30
N GLU A 555 -4.44 13.76 11.08
CA GLU A 555 -4.10 12.36 10.87
C GLU A 555 -2.67 12.13 11.36
N HIS A 556 -2.52 11.57 12.57
CA HIS A 556 -1.22 11.12 13.01
C HIS A 556 -0.94 9.76 12.36
N VAL A 557 -0.03 9.77 11.38
CA VAL A 557 0.43 8.58 10.64
C VAL A 557 0.94 7.44 11.57
N PHE A 558 1.13 7.71 12.86
CA PHE A 558 1.51 6.73 13.86
C PHE A 558 0.34 6.37 14.79
N LEU A 559 -0.29 5.21 14.52
CA LEU A 559 -1.37 4.62 15.32
C LEU A 559 -1.08 4.56 16.83
N GLY A 560 0.19 4.38 17.21
CA GLY A 560 0.60 4.34 18.63
C GLY A 560 0.70 5.72 19.31
N ARG A 561 0.70 6.83 18.56
CA ARG A 561 0.68 8.20 19.11
C ARG A 561 -0.75 8.64 19.41
N GLU A 562 -1.71 8.24 18.58
CA GLU A 562 -3.14 8.53 18.77
C GLU A 562 -3.70 7.88 20.05
N MET A 563 -3.26 6.65 20.38
CA MET A 563 -3.66 5.99 21.63
C MET A 563 -3.04 6.61 22.89
N GLY A 564 -1.98 7.41 22.75
CA GLY A 564 -1.16 7.90 23.87
C GLY A 564 -1.32 9.39 24.21
N HIS A 565 -1.86 10.21 23.29
CA HIS A 565 -2.06 11.63 23.57
C HIS A 565 -3.46 11.87 24.18
N PRO A 566 -3.55 12.37 25.42
CA PRO A 566 -4.83 12.79 25.97
C PRO A 566 -5.39 13.96 25.15
N ARG A 567 -6.69 13.94 24.88
CA ARG A 567 -7.39 15.08 24.26
C ARG A 567 -7.12 16.33 25.08
N GLU A 568 -6.70 17.41 24.43
CA GLU A 568 -6.41 18.70 25.09
C GLU A 568 -7.68 19.47 25.49
N PHE A 569 -8.86 18.90 25.27
CA PHE A 569 -10.16 19.51 25.54
C PHE A 569 -11.10 18.55 26.27
N SER A 570 -12.03 19.12 27.04
CA SER A 570 -13.03 18.36 27.80
C SER A 570 -14.03 17.63 26.91
N GLU A 571 -14.65 16.56 27.41
CA GLU A 571 -15.74 15.85 26.71
C GLU A 571 -16.91 16.78 26.34
N LYS A 572 -17.22 17.78 27.17
CA LYS A 572 -18.22 18.80 26.85
C LYS A 572 -17.85 19.63 25.61
N MET A 573 -16.57 19.92 25.43
CA MET A 573 -16.07 20.61 24.23
C MET A 573 -16.13 19.68 23.02
N ALA A 574 -15.81 18.39 23.19
CA ALA A 574 -15.95 17.39 22.14
C ALA A 574 -17.39 17.31 21.61
N GLU A 575 -18.36 17.20 22.52
CA GLU A 575 -19.80 17.18 22.20
C GLU A 575 -20.24 18.46 21.46
N LEU A 576 -19.75 19.62 21.91
CA LEU A 576 -20.06 20.90 21.28
C LEU A 576 -19.51 20.97 19.84
N ILE A 577 -18.30 20.48 19.62
CA ILE A 577 -17.67 20.43 18.29
C ILE A 577 -18.43 19.50 17.36
N ASP A 578 -18.77 18.29 17.81
CA ASP A 578 -19.52 17.34 16.99
C ASP A 578 -20.91 17.87 16.62
N THR A 579 -21.59 18.50 17.58
CA THR A 579 -22.89 19.17 17.35
C THR A 579 -22.76 20.29 16.32
N GLU A 580 -21.70 21.09 16.40
CA GLU A 580 -21.46 22.17 15.46
C GLU A 580 -21.09 21.67 14.06
N ILE A 581 -20.28 20.62 13.94
CA ILE A 581 -19.96 19.96 12.66
C ILE A 581 -21.26 19.51 11.98
N GLN A 582 -22.12 18.81 12.72
CA GLN A 582 -23.39 18.32 12.19
C GLN A 582 -24.30 19.49 11.77
N ALA A 583 -24.41 20.53 12.60
CA ALA A 583 -25.23 21.70 12.31
C ALA A 583 -24.77 22.44 11.04
N GLN A 584 -23.47 22.64 10.87
CA GLN A 584 -22.93 23.30 9.68
C GLN A 584 -23.12 22.47 8.41
N LEU A 585 -22.86 21.16 8.45
CA LEU A 585 -23.09 20.28 7.31
C LEU A 585 -24.55 20.24 6.89
N LEU A 586 -25.49 20.12 7.84
CA LEU A 586 -26.93 20.13 7.54
C LEU A 586 -27.38 21.48 6.96
N ALA A 587 -26.84 22.59 7.45
CA ALA A 587 -27.15 23.91 6.90
C ALA A 587 -26.65 24.07 5.46
N LEU A 588 -25.44 23.58 5.15
CA LEU A 588 -24.87 23.59 3.81
C LEU A 588 -25.59 22.64 2.86
N GLU A 589 -25.96 21.43 3.31
CA GLU A 589 -26.76 20.47 2.52
C GLU A 589 -28.12 21.07 2.18
N LYS A 590 -28.80 21.70 3.16
CA LYS A 590 -30.08 22.36 2.94
C LYS A 590 -29.99 23.47 1.89
N ALA A 591 -29.00 24.36 2.02
CA ALA A 591 -28.79 25.44 1.05
C ALA A 591 -28.47 24.90 -0.36
N THR A 592 -27.69 23.82 -0.44
CA THR A 592 -27.36 23.15 -1.71
C THR A 592 -28.60 22.52 -2.34
N LEU A 593 -29.46 21.87 -1.54
CA LEU A 593 -30.70 21.27 -2.00
C LEU A 593 -31.69 22.31 -2.53
N GLU A 594 -31.87 23.42 -1.80
CA GLU A 594 -32.71 24.55 -2.25
C GLU A 594 -32.19 25.10 -3.58
N PHE A 595 -30.88 25.37 -3.68
CA PHE A 595 -30.26 25.86 -4.90
C PHE A 595 -30.45 24.92 -6.11
N LEU A 596 -30.21 23.62 -5.95
CA LEU A 596 -30.38 22.65 -7.03
C LEU A 596 -31.85 22.43 -7.40
N THR A 597 -32.77 22.64 -6.46
CA THR A 597 -34.21 22.59 -6.74
C THR A 597 -34.63 23.76 -7.62
N ASP A 598 -34.14 24.96 -7.32
CA ASP A 598 -34.39 26.18 -8.12
C ASP A 598 -33.77 26.08 -9.52
N HIS A 599 -32.67 25.34 -9.67
CA HIS A 599 -31.95 25.14 -10.94
C HIS A 599 -32.18 23.74 -11.54
N ARG A 600 -33.31 23.10 -11.24
CA ARG A 600 -33.62 21.73 -11.68
C ARG A 600 -33.59 21.58 -13.20
N ASP A 601 -34.14 22.55 -13.95
CA ASP A 601 -34.18 22.48 -15.41
C ASP A 601 -32.77 22.48 -16.03
N GLN A 602 -31.85 23.25 -15.45
CA GLN A 602 -30.44 23.27 -15.84
C GLN A 602 -29.74 21.95 -15.52
N LEU A 603 -30.02 21.38 -14.34
CA LEU A 603 -29.49 20.07 -13.95
C LEU A 603 -29.95 18.97 -14.93
N GLU A 604 -31.24 18.95 -15.29
CA GLU A 604 -31.78 17.99 -16.26
C GLU A 604 -31.21 18.19 -17.67
N ALA A 605 -31.05 19.44 -18.12
CA ALA A 605 -30.44 19.74 -19.42
C ALA A 605 -28.99 19.26 -19.48
N LEU A 606 -28.22 19.53 -18.42
CA LEU A 606 -26.81 19.12 -18.33
C LEU A 606 -26.68 17.60 -18.25
N ALA A 607 -27.53 16.92 -17.47
CA ALA A 607 -27.53 15.46 -17.37
C ALA A 607 -27.87 14.78 -18.71
N ARG A 608 -28.85 15.30 -19.46
CA ARG A 608 -29.19 14.78 -20.80
C ARG A 608 -28.02 14.92 -21.77
N ALA A 609 -27.39 16.10 -21.82
CA ALA A 609 -26.22 16.32 -22.67
C ALA A 609 -25.05 15.40 -22.29
N THR A 610 -24.83 15.20 -20.99
CA THR A 610 -23.78 14.32 -20.47
C THR A 610 -24.06 12.85 -20.81
N LEU A 611 -25.32 12.41 -20.80
CA LEU A 611 -25.68 11.05 -21.21
C LEU A 611 -25.52 10.78 -22.71
N GLU A 612 -25.61 11.82 -23.54
CA GLU A 612 -25.40 11.74 -24.98
C GLU A 612 -23.92 11.75 -25.37
N ARG A 613 -23.11 12.62 -24.73
CA ARG A 613 -21.70 12.85 -25.11
C ARG A 613 -20.69 12.14 -24.20
N GLU A 614 -21.11 11.64 -23.05
CA GLU A 614 -20.33 10.99 -21.99
C GLU A 614 -19.28 11.87 -21.31
N THR A 615 -18.72 12.86 -22.01
CA THR A 615 -17.82 13.88 -21.47
C THR A 615 -18.21 15.25 -22.03
N LEU A 616 -18.24 16.27 -21.17
CA LEU A 616 -18.47 17.67 -21.53
C LEU A 616 -17.33 18.55 -21.04
N SER A 617 -16.84 19.43 -21.90
CA SER A 617 -15.85 20.46 -21.57
C SER A 617 -16.51 21.69 -20.94
N ALA A 618 -15.75 22.52 -20.22
CA ALA A 618 -16.24 23.75 -19.59
C ALA A 618 -16.95 24.70 -20.56
N GLY A 619 -16.50 24.76 -21.82
CA GLY A 619 -17.14 25.57 -22.87
C GLY A 619 -18.54 25.06 -23.20
N GLU A 620 -18.67 23.75 -23.45
CA GLU A 620 -19.97 23.12 -23.73
C GLU A 620 -20.94 23.24 -22.55
N ILE A 621 -20.44 23.04 -21.33
CA ILE A 621 -21.26 23.19 -20.11
C ILE A 621 -21.81 24.60 -20.01
N ARG A 622 -20.96 25.63 -20.24
CA ARG A 622 -21.40 27.02 -20.23
C ARG A 622 -22.49 27.27 -21.28
N GLU A 623 -22.30 26.79 -22.51
CA GLU A 623 -23.29 26.94 -23.58
C GLU A 623 -24.64 26.30 -23.20
N ILE A 624 -24.63 25.11 -22.59
CA ILE A 624 -25.86 24.42 -22.17
C ILE A 624 -26.60 25.19 -21.07
N LEU A 625 -25.86 25.71 -20.09
CA LEU A 625 -26.43 26.44 -18.96
C LEU A 625 -26.97 27.82 -19.36
N GLU A 626 -26.28 28.53 -20.26
CA GLU A 626 -26.74 29.82 -20.79
C GLU A 626 -28.01 29.68 -21.65
N ASN A 627 -28.14 28.57 -22.37
CA ASN A 627 -29.33 28.28 -23.21
C ASN A 627 -30.53 27.71 -22.41
N SER A 628 -30.35 27.39 -21.14
CA SER A 628 -31.38 26.83 -20.26
C SER A 628 -31.53 27.71 -19.01
N PRO A 629 -32.14 28.91 -19.09
CA PRO A 629 -32.28 29.77 -17.91
C PRO A 629 -33.12 29.09 -16.83
N ALA A 630 -32.76 29.31 -15.56
CA ALA A 630 -33.52 28.78 -14.43
C ALA A 630 -34.99 29.23 -14.48
N SER A 631 -35.91 28.34 -14.12
CA SER A 631 -37.33 28.64 -14.02
C SER A 631 -37.54 29.69 -12.91
N ALA A 632 -38.18 30.81 -13.27
CA ALA A 632 -38.38 31.97 -12.40
C ALA A 632 -39.38 31.71 -11.26
#